data_AF-A0A497F5W0-F1
#
_entry.id   AF-A0A497F5W0-F1
#
_cell.length_a   1.000
_cell.length_b   1.000
_cell.length_c   1.000
_cell.angle_alpha   90.00
_cell.angle_beta   90.00
_cell.angle_gamma   90.00
#
_symmetry.space_group_name_H-M   'P 1'
#
loop_
_entity.id
_entity.type
_entity.pdbx_description
1 polymer ?
#
loop_
_entity_poly.entity_id
_entity_poly.type
_entity_poly.pdbx_seq_one_letter_code
_entity_poly.pdbx_strand_id
1 'polypeptide(L)'
;MSEVIVWKVLWSSNGYRGWDDRVYREFFLGGRAGGLGFKFFAEYGFGFEWWNFYEGFSDDFYFGYAPPVHAMRPRKFRSGGLVFFISRSAIGNWYVVGVYGDCVISDEPFDVGLNLWDTVDEKYKGHILDVTRRELMSSNPFYLRASKKCSTVMPIPFGIDLQQDLGVKPLRQAFFTYIDLDRAESFLYKLIGRVDSLSDVGDYWCSVDDCLRRLRFLLEEVIPRLRRGQVRPTGLTVEHPHVVKVVEYPQERVVEIPESLVEKSDCS
;
A
#
# COMPACT_ATOMS: atom_id res chain seq x y z
N MET A 1 -17.95 14.28 -0.83
CA MET A 1 -17.36 12.95 -1.14
C MET A 1 -15.85 13.13 -1.06
N SER A 2 -15.09 12.17 -0.51
CA SER A 2 -13.63 12.32 -0.34
C SER A 2 -12.91 11.37 -1.29
N GLU A 3 -12.01 11.95 -2.08
CA GLU A 3 -11.20 11.29 -3.11
C GLU A 3 -9.78 10.99 -2.61
N VAL A 4 -9.54 11.21 -1.31
CA VAL A 4 -8.24 11.06 -0.67
C VAL A 4 -8.37 10.17 0.55
N ILE A 5 -7.58 9.11 0.58
CA ILE A 5 -7.51 8.17 1.69
C ILE A 5 -6.10 8.10 2.26
N VAL A 6 -6.02 7.89 3.56
CA VAL A 6 -4.79 7.54 4.27
C VAL A 6 -4.93 6.10 4.68
N TRP A 7 -3.99 5.24 4.27
CA TRP A 7 -4.07 3.80 4.45
C TRP A 7 -2.85 3.24 5.17
N LYS A 8 -3.09 2.39 6.17
CA LYS A 8 -2.07 1.68 6.93
C LYS A 8 -1.52 0.47 6.19
N VAL A 9 -0.21 0.41 6.07
CA VAL A 9 0.51 -0.74 5.51
C VAL A 9 1.52 -1.28 6.52
N LEU A 10 1.79 -2.58 6.45
CA LEU A 10 2.84 -3.23 7.23
C LEU A 10 4.18 -2.52 7.05
N TRP A 11 5.01 -2.49 8.09
CA TRP A 11 6.34 -1.91 8.00
C TRP A 11 7.21 -2.63 6.97
N SER A 12 7.96 -1.86 6.20
CA SER A 12 9.02 -2.32 5.32
C SER A 12 10.27 -1.45 5.54
N SER A 13 11.42 -2.09 5.45
CA SER A 13 12.77 -1.52 5.51
C SER A 13 13.41 -1.30 4.14
N ASN A 14 12.80 -1.84 3.07
CA ASN A 14 13.31 -1.77 1.70
C ASN A 14 12.53 -0.76 0.81
N GLY A 15 11.78 0.15 1.42
CA GLY A 15 10.97 1.13 0.69
C GLY A 15 9.80 0.53 -0.08
N TYR A 16 9.30 -0.63 0.35
CA TYR A 16 8.19 -1.33 -0.31
C TYR A 16 8.52 -1.67 -1.77
N ARG A 17 9.74 -2.12 -2.01
CA ARG A 17 10.27 -2.49 -3.35
C ARG A 17 10.47 -3.99 -3.50
N GLY A 18 9.58 -4.79 -2.90
CA GLY A 18 9.55 -6.24 -2.99
C GLY A 18 9.94 -6.95 -1.69
N TRP A 19 10.54 -8.13 -1.79
CA TRP A 19 10.89 -8.96 -0.65
C TRP A 19 11.77 -8.24 0.38
N ASP A 20 11.30 -8.19 1.63
CA ASP A 20 12.04 -7.60 2.75
C ASP A 20 12.63 -8.69 3.65
N ASP A 21 13.83 -9.14 3.28
CA ASP A 21 14.56 -10.17 4.01
C ASP A 21 14.89 -9.77 5.45
N ARG A 22 15.14 -8.47 5.67
CA ARG A 22 15.49 -7.94 6.99
C ARG A 22 14.30 -8.08 7.92
N VAL A 23 13.14 -7.59 7.51
CA VAL A 23 11.92 -7.69 8.33
C VAL A 23 11.50 -9.15 8.50
N TYR A 24 11.62 -9.98 7.44
CA TYR A 24 11.35 -11.42 7.52
C TYR A 24 12.20 -12.10 8.60
N ARG A 25 13.53 -11.98 8.54
CA ARG A 25 14.42 -12.61 9.51
C ARG A 25 14.24 -12.04 10.91
N GLU A 26 14.16 -10.71 11.00
CA GLU A 26 14.15 -10.02 12.28
C GLU A 26 12.87 -10.32 13.08
N PHE A 27 11.71 -10.27 12.42
CA PHE A 27 10.41 -10.35 13.08
C PHE A 27 9.75 -11.71 12.92
N PHE A 28 9.75 -12.30 11.73
CA PHE A 28 9.08 -13.57 11.51
C PHE A 28 9.90 -14.73 12.06
N LEU A 29 11.13 -14.94 11.55
CA LEU A 29 12.01 -16.00 12.07
C LEU A 29 12.47 -15.73 13.50
N GLY A 30 12.62 -14.46 13.88
CA GLY A 30 12.97 -14.04 15.23
C GLY A 30 11.85 -14.14 16.27
N GLY A 31 10.66 -14.67 15.91
CA GLY A 31 9.55 -14.88 16.85
C GLY A 31 8.88 -13.61 17.38
N ARG A 32 9.05 -12.48 16.69
CA ARG A 32 8.48 -11.16 17.05
C ARG A 32 7.34 -10.72 16.13
N ALA A 33 6.77 -11.64 15.35
CA ALA A 33 5.79 -11.32 14.31
C ALA A 33 4.53 -10.63 14.85
N GLY A 34 4.07 -11.00 16.06
CA GLY A 34 2.94 -10.36 16.73
C GLY A 34 3.15 -8.87 17.01
N GLY A 35 4.41 -8.41 17.12
CA GLY A 35 4.75 -7.01 17.39
C GLY A 35 4.40 -6.04 16.25
N LEU A 36 4.21 -6.53 15.02
CA LEU A 36 3.86 -5.70 13.87
C LEU A 36 2.34 -5.53 13.70
N GLY A 37 1.52 -6.35 14.34
CA GLY A 37 0.06 -6.16 14.39
C GLY A 37 -0.70 -6.53 13.11
N PHE A 38 -0.11 -7.33 12.23
CA PHE A 38 -0.76 -7.86 11.02
C PHE A 38 -0.84 -9.39 11.09
N LYS A 39 -2.06 -9.94 11.19
CA LYS A 39 -2.29 -11.39 11.32
C LYS A 39 -1.65 -12.18 10.17
N PHE A 40 -1.82 -11.69 8.94
CA PHE A 40 -1.23 -12.32 7.75
C PHE A 40 0.30 -12.42 7.84
N PHE A 41 0.98 -11.37 8.33
CA PHE A 41 2.42 -11.41 8.56
C PHE A 41 2.82 -12.45 9.62
N ALA A 42 2.02 -12.64 10.66
CA ALA A 42 2.28 -13.65 11.69
C ALA A 42 2.12 -15.09 11.17
N GLU A 43 1.36 -15.30 10.10
CA GLU A 43 1.13 -16.61 9.48
C GLU A 43 2.15 -16.91 8.37
N TYR A 44 2.45 -15.93 7.52
CA TYR A 44 3.23 -16.14 6.30
C TYR A 44 4.57 -15.41 6.26
N GLY A 45 4.81 -14.46 7.17
CA GLY A 45 6.08 -13.75 7.31
C GLY A 45 6.29 -12.58 6.36
N PHE A 46 5.32 -12.20 5.54
CA PHE A 46 5.41 -11.04 4.66
C PHE A 46 4.09 -10.30 4.56
N GLY A 47 4.12 -9.11 3.96
CA GLY A 47 2.92 -8.38 3.55
C GLY A 47 2.95 -8.12 2.05
N PHE A 48 1.82 -8.25 1.38
CA PHE A 48 1.73 -7.97 -0.06
C PHE A 48 2.01 -6.49 -0.40
N GLU A 49 1.71 -5.60 0.54
CA GLU A 49 2.02 -4.17 0.44
C GLU A 49 3.51 -3.90 0.25
N TRP A 50 4.41 -4.83 0.61
CA TRP A 50 5.85 -4.69 0.39
C TRP A 50 6.22 -4.54 -1.10
N TRP A 51 5.30 -4.79 -2.02
CA TRP A 51 5.49 -4.58 -3.46
C TRP A 51 4.84 -3.29 -3.99
N ASN A 52 4.28 -2.42 -3.14
CA ASN A 52 3.56 -1.21 -3.61
C ASN A 52 4.44 -0.26 -4.46
N PHE A 53 5.74 -0.26 -4.29
CA PHE A 53 6.64 0.53 -5.15
C PHE A 53 7.64 -0.36 -5.88
N TYR A 54 7.26 -1.62 -6.15
CA TYR A 54 8.06 -2.52 -6.97
C TYR A 54 8.05 -2.06 -8.42
N GLU A 55 9.24 -1.80 -8.96
CA GLU A 55 9.40 -1.23 -10.30
C GLU A 55 9.19 -2.28 -11.41
N GLY A 56 9.40 -3.57 -11.10
CA GLY A 56 9.49 -4.63 -12.10
C GLY A 56 8.17 -5.13 -12.69
N PHE A 57 7.00 -4.66 -12.21
CA PHE A 57 5.71 -5.10 -12.74
C PHE A 57 5.27 -4.36 -14.02
N SER A 58 5.68 -3.12 -14.20
CA SER A 58 5.28 -2.29 -15.35
C SER A 58 6.13 -1.03 -15.40
N ASP A 59 6.39 -0.50 -16.60
CA ASP A 59 7.09 0.78 -16.77
C ASP A 59 6.22 2.00 -16.40
N ASP A 60 4.89 1.87 -16.53
CA ASP A 60 3.95 3.00 -16.41
C ASP A 60 3.19 3.02 -15.09
N PHE A 61 2.99 1.85 -14.46
CA PHE A 61 2.11 1.71 -13.31
C PHE A 61 2.81 1.05 -12.13
N TYR A 62 2.49 1.52 -10.92
CA TYR A 62 2.63 0.71 -9.71
C TYR A 62 1.38 -0.12 -9.51
N PHE A 63 1.58 -1.36 -9.08
CA PHE A 63 0.54 -2.26 -8.61
C PHE A 63 0.73 -2.47 -7.12
N GLY A 64 -0.36 -2.45 -6.36
CA GLY A 64 -0.25 -2.50 -4.91
C GLY A 64 -1.40 -3.18 -4.21
N TYR A 65 -1.16 -3.40 -2.93
CA TYR A 65 -2.12 -3.90 -1.99
C TYR A 65 -2.19 -2.97 -0.78
N ALA A 66 -3.40 -2.81 -0.26
CA ALA A 66 -3.66 -2.06 0.95
C ALA A 66 -4.56 -2.91 1.83
N PRO A 67 -4.03 -3.58 2.87
CA PRO A 67 -4.83 -4.55 3.63
C PRO A 67 -5.99 -3.88 4.37
N PRO A 68 -7.20 -4.46 4.43
CA PRO A 68 -7.73 -5.58 3.63
C PRO A 68 -8.66 -5.05 2.53
N VAL A 69 -8.13 -4.38 1.49
CA VAL A 69 -8.92 -3.70 0.45
C VAL A 69 -9.92 -4.62 -0.26
N HIS A 70 -9.64 -5.92 -0.34
CA HIS A 70 -10.55 -6.92 -0.90
C HIS A 70 -11.82 -7.13 -0.05
N ALA A 71 -11.73 -6.94 1.27
CA ALA A 71 -12.85 -7.11 2.21
C ALA A 71 -13.44 -5.76 2.67
N MET A 72 -12.64 -4.71 2.70
CA MET A 72 -13.00 -3.39 3.22
C MET A 72 -12.71 -2.30 2.19
N ARG A 73 -13.57 -2.18 1.18
CA ARG A 73 -13.43 -1.13 0.17
C ARG A 73 -13.85 0.25 0.68
N PRO A 74 -13.06 1.30 0.39
CA PRO A 74 -13.43 2.66 0.71
C PRO A 74 -14.57 3.14 -0.22
N ARG A 75 -15.82 3.00 0.23
CA ARG A 75 -17.04 3.36 -0.53
C ARG A 75 -17.10 4.78 -1.11
N LYS A 76 -16.35 5.74 -0.55
CA LYS A 76 -16.34 7.14 -1.03
C LYS A 76 -15.18 7.43 -1.98
N PHE A 77 -14.21 6.52 -2.08
CA PHE A 77 -13.06 6.67 -2.96
C PHE A 77 -13.49 6.55 -4.41
N ARG A 78 -12.88 7.36 -5.28
CA ARG A 78 -13.16 7.36 -6.71
C ARG A 78 -11.87 7.11 -7.47
N SER A 79 -11.97 6.31 -8.54
CA SER A 79 -10.85 6.01 -9.44
C SER A 79 -10.23 7.29 -9.99
N GLY A 80 -8.92 7.45 -9.79
CA GLY A 80 -8.18 8.68 -10.07
C GLY A 80 -7.85 9.51 -8.81
N GLY A 81 -8.26 9.04 -7.62
CA GLY A 81 -8.00 9.65 -6.33
C GLY A 81 -6.58 9.45 -5.80
N LEU A 82 -6.36 9.88 -4.55
CA LEU A 82 -5.06 9.83 -3.85
C LEU A 82 -5.09 8.83 -2.69
N VAL A 83 -4.01 8.06 -2.56
CA VAL A 83 -3.78 7.17 -1.41
C VAL A 83 -2.45 7.53 -0.78
N PHE A 84 -2.47 8.06 0.45
CA PHE A 84 -1.27 8.20 1.27
C PHE A 84 -1.06 6.91 2.06
N PHE A 85 0.08 6.26 1.87
CA PHE A 85 0.46 5.10 2.68
C PHE A 85 1.19 5.55 3.93
N ILE A 86 0.70 5.08 5.07
CA ILE A 86 1.33 5.26 6.35
C ILE A 86 1.70 3.91 6.95
N SER A 87 2.79 3.88 7.68
CA SER A 87 3.22 2.68 8.39
C SER A 87 3.67 3.01 9.80
N ARG A 88 3.60 2.01 10.67
CA ARG A 88 4.04 2.13 12.05
C ARG A 88 5.32 1.33 12.20
N SER A 89 6.40 1.99 12.61
CA SER A 89 7.63 1.29 12.98
C SER A 89 7.41 0.40 14.21
N ALA A 90 8.30 -0.56 14.45
CA ALA A 90 8.29 -1.39 15.66
C ALA A 90 8.37 -0.58 16.97
N ILE A 91 8.92 0.64 16.93
CA ILE A 91 9.04 1.57 18.07
C ILE A 91 7.74 2.37 18.27
N GLY A 92 6.75 2.21 17.39
CA GLY A 92 5.39 2.72 17.57
C GLY A 92 5.12 4.09 16.95
N ASN A 93 6.11 4.73 16.32
CA ASN A 93 5.93 5.99 15.59
C ASN A 93 5.27 5.77 14.22
N TRP A 94 4.44 6.74 13.81
CA TRP A 94 3.81 6.77 12.48
C TRP A 94 4.72 7.47 11.47
N TYR A 95 4.77 6.90 10.27
CA TYR A 95 5.50 7.44 9.15
C TYR A 95 4.61 7.45 7.92
N VAL A 96 4.72 8.49 7.10
CA VAL A 96 4.32 8.39 5.70
C VAL A 96 5.45 7.73 4.93
N VAL A 97 5.09 6.75 4.10
CA VAL A 97 6.04 5.92 3.37
C VAL A 97 5.90 6.05 1.86
N GLY A 98 4.76 6.54 1.38
CA GLY A 98 4.57 6.80 -0.04
C GLY A 98 3.17 7.32 -0.35
N VAL A 99 2.97 7.66 -1.60
CA VAL A 99 1.69 8.15 -2.12
C VAL A 99 1.43 7.55 -3.50
N TYR A 100 0.20 7.10 -3.72
CA TYR A 100 -0.33 6.86 -5.05
C TYR A 100 -1.20 8.04 -5.48
N GLY A 101 -0.88 8.56 -6.66
CA GLY A 101 -1.73 9.48 -7.41
C GLY A 101 -2.42 8.77 -8.57
N ASP A 102 -3.59 9.29 -8.95
CA ASP A 102 -4.39 8.71 -10.03
C ASP A 102 -4.71 7.22 -9.78
N CYS A 103 -5.00 6.89 -8.53
CA CYS A 103 -5.13 5.51 -8.07
C CYS A 103 -6.49 4.93 -8.43
N VAL A 104 -6.48 3.69 -8.91
CA VAL A 104 -7.67 2.87 -9.17
C VAL A 104 -7.69 1.73 -8.16
N ILE A 105 -8.85 1.53 -7.52
CA ILE A 105 -9.13 0.36 -6.69
C ILE A 105 -10.07 -0.54 -7.50
N SER A 106 -9.56 -1.68 -7.94
CA SER A 106 -10.29 -2.62 -8.79
C SER A 106 -11.19 -3.57 -7.99
N ASP A 107 -12.22 -4.09 -8.66
CA ASP A 107 -13.08 -5.13 -8.12
C ASP A 107 -12.40 -6.51 -8.06
N GLU A 108 -11.51 -6.75 -9.01
CA GLU A 108 -10.71 -7.96 -9.15
C GLU A 108 -9.21 -7.59 -9.09
N PRO A 109 -8.34 -8.51 -8.65
CA PRO A 109 -6.90 -8.24 -8.65
C PRO A 109 -6.40 -8.06 -10.09
N PHE A 110 -5.50 -7.10 -10.27
CA PHE A 110 -4.77 -6.92 -11.52
C PHE A 110 -3.79 -8.09 -11.72
N ASP A 111 -3.71 -8.60 -12.95
CA ASP A 111 -2.65 -9.52 -13.32
C ASP A 111 -1.37 -8.73 -13.62
N VAL A 112 -0.33 -8.99 -12.82
CA VAL A 112 1.01 -8.38 -12.97
C VAL A 112 1.97 -9.26 -13.76
N GLY A 113 1.50 -10.41 -14.29
CA GLY A 113 2.25 -11.31 -15.15
C GLY A 113 3.36 -12.12 -14.47
N LEU A 114 3.52 -11.97 -13.15
CA LEU A 114 4.55 -12.61 -12.33
C LEU A 114 3.94 -13.07 -11.00
N ASN A 115 4.41 -14.21 -10.48
CA ASN A 115 4.18 -14.53 -9.07
C ASN A 115 5.20 -13.78 -8.20
N LEU A 116 4.90 -13.61 -6.91
CA LEU A 116 5.78 -12.86 -6.02
C LEU A 116 7.10 -13.59 -5.74
N TRP A 117 7.10 -14.93 -5.77
CA TRP A 117 8.29 -15.74 -5.59
C TRP A 117 9.37 -15.46 -6.64
N ASP A 118 8.97 -15.17 -7.88
CA ASP A 118 9.89 -14.84 -8.98
C ASP A 118 10.58 -13.49 -8.78
N THR A 119 10.01 -12.61 -7.94
CA THR A 119 10.60 -11.31 -7.60
C THR A 119 11.58 -11.37 -6.43
N VAL A 120 11.70 -12.52 -5.76
CA VAL A 120 12.63 -12.72 -4.63
C VAL A 120 14.03 -13.03 -5.17
N ASP A 121 15.05 -12.29 -4.73
CA ASP A 121 16.44 -12.60 -5.08
C ASP A 121 16.84 -14.01 -4.63
N GLU A 122 17.54 -14.75 -5.50
CA GLU A 122 17.98 -16.14 -5.26
C GLU A 122 18.74 -16.32 -3.93
N LYS A 123 19.56 -15.33 -3.54
CA LYS A 123 20.31 -15.35 -2.28
C LYS A 123 19.43 -15.48 -1.02
N TYR A 124 18.14 -15.11 -1.10
CA TYR A 124 17.21 -15.19 0.02
C TYR A 124 16.35 -16.46 0.03
N LYS A 125 16.18 -17.11 -1.12
CA LYS A 125 15.24 -18.23 -1.26
C LYS A 125 15.56 -19.41 -0.33
N GLY A 126 16.82 -19.63 0.01
CA GLY A 126 17.28 -20.78 0.80
C GLY A 126 16.80 -20.83 2.26
N HIS A 127 16.37 -19.71 2.86
CA HIS A 127 15.89 -19.68 4.25
C HIS A 127 14.42 -19.25 4.37
N ILE A 128 13.71 -19.12 3.26
CA ILE A 128 12.27 -18.84 3.26
C ILE A 128 11.52 -20.15 3.53
N LEU A 129 10.68 -20.16 4.57
CA LEU A 129 9.90 -21.34 4.94
C LEU A 129 8.92 -21.74 3.82
N ASP A 130 8.63 -23.04 3.72
CA ASP A 130 7.72 -23.58 2.70
C ASP A 130 6.31 -22.98 2.75
N VAL A 131 5.82 -22.61 3.95
CA VAL A 131 4.53 -21.91 4.09
C VAL A 131 4.57 -20.54 3.42
N THR A 132 5.64 -19.77 3.63
CA THR A 132 5.85 -18.48 2.98
C THR A 132 6.00 -18.62 1.47
N ARG A 133 6.81 -19.59 1.03
CA ARG A 133 7.04 -19.86 -0.39
C ARG A 133 5.74 -20.20 -1.13
N ARG A 134 4.93 -21.12 -0.59
CA ARG A 134 3.65 -21.51 -1.22
C ARG A 134 2.72 -20.31 -1.38
N GLU A 135 2.67 -19.45 -0.37
CA GLU A 135 1.86 -18.24 -0.41
C GLU A 135 2.36 -17.25 -1.47
N LEU A 136 3.68 -17.01 -1.55
CA LEU A 136 4.29 -16.14 -2.58
C LEU A 136 4.05 -16.66 -4.01
N MET A 137 3.91 -17.98 -4.20
CA MET A 137 3.69 -18.58 -5.51
C MET A 137 2.21 -18.57 -5.95
N SER A 138 1.27 -18.49 -5.00
CA SER A 138 -0.16 -18.70 -5.28
C SER A 138 -1.01 -17.43 -5.23
N SER A 139 -0.54 -16.40 -4.53
CA SER A 139 -1.32 -15.18 -4.31
C SER A 139 -1.08 -14.10 -5.36
N ASN A 140 -2.17 -13.53 -5.86
CA ASN A 140 -2.18 -12.31 -6.67
C ASN A 140 -3.13 -11.26 -6.05
N PRO A 141 -2.66 -10.44 -5.10
CA PRO A 141 -3.53 -9.58 -4.30
C PRO A 141 -3.47 -8.10 -4.73
N PHE A 142 -3.07 -7.81 -5.98
CA PHE A 142 -2.91 -6.42 -6.41
C PHE A 142 -4.23 -5.79 -6.83
N TYR A 143 -4.94 -5.18 -5.89
CA TYR A 143 -6.20 -4.46 -6.17
C TYR A 143 -6.02 -2.97 -6.46
N LEU A 144 -4.81 -2.44 -6.24
CA LEU A 144 -4.48 -1.05 -6.52
C LEU A 144 -3.64 -0.96 -7.79
N ARG A 145 -3.95 0.02 -8.64
CA ARG A 145 -3.09 0.44 -9.74
C ARG A 145 -2.97 1.96 -9.73
N ALA A 146 -1.75 2.48 -9.82
CA ALA A 146 -1.50 3.92 -9.81
C ALA A 146 -0.44 4.32 -10.83
N SER A 147 -0.60 5.50 -11.43
CA SER A 147 0.35 6.00 -12.43
C SER A 147 1.67 6.39 -11.78
N LYS A 148 2.80 5.89 -12.30
CA LYS A 148 4.14 6.27 -11.81
C LYS A 148 4.44 7.76 -12.04
N LYS A 149 3.75 8.42 -12.96
CA LYS A 149 3.89 9.87 -13.23
C LYS A 149 3.59 10.73 -12.01
N CYS A 150 2.71 10.25 -11.12
CA CYS A 150 2.23 11.00 -9.96
C CYS A 150 2.17 10.15 -8.69
N SER A 151 2.96 9.07 -8.63
CA SER A 151 3.03 8.17 -7.48
C SER A 151 4.47 7.95 -7.09
N THR A 152 4.79 7.97 -5.79
CA THR A 152 6.16 7.82 -5.33
C THR A 152 6.22 7.25 -3.92
N VAL A 153 7.22 6.41 -3.67
CA VAL A 153 7.69 6.15 -2.31
C VAL A 153 8.37 7.41 -1.78
N MET A 154 8.38 7.62 -0.47
CA MET A 154 9.21 8.65 0.14
C MET A 154 10.69 8.22 0.09
N PRO A 155 11.66 9.13 -0.08
CA PRO A 155 13.09 8.77 -0.10
C PRO A 155 13.53 8.10 1.20
N ILE A 156 12.92 8.49 2.31
CA ILE A 156 12.97 7.85 3.62
C ILE A 156 11.59 7.93 4.30
N PRO A 157 11.29 7.06 5.29
CA PRO A 157 10.12 7.25 6.14
C PRO A 157 10.14 8.61 6.82
N PHE A 158 9.09 9.40 6.61
CA PHE A 158 8.94 10.67 7.29
C PHE A 158 7.96 10.53 8.44
N GLY A 159 8.45 10.78 9.67
CA GLY A 159 7.61 10.76 10.87
C GLY A 159 6.47 11.78 10.77
N ILE A 160 5.26 11.36 11.13
CA ILE A 160 4.05 12.19 11.06
C ILE A 160 3.26 12.14 12.37
N ASP A 161 2.56 13.23 12.66
CA ASP A 161 1.51 13.26 13.67
C ASP A 161 0.15 13.18 12.96
N LEU A 162 -0.61 12.11 13.19
CA LEU A 162 -1.89 11.90 12.49
C LEU A 162 -2.88 13.05 12.70
N GLN A 163 -2.91 13.65 13.89
CA GLN A 163 -3.86 14.69 14.22
C GLN A 163 -3.43 16.05 13.66
N GLN A 164 -2.16 16.42 13.79
CA GLN A 164 -1.63 17.70 13.32
C GLN A 164 -1.49 17.71 11.80
N ASP A 165 -0.97 16.63 11.21
CA ASP A 165 -0.62 16.59 9.79
C ASP A 165 -1.81 16.22 8.90
N LEU A 166 -2.65 15.30 9.37
CA LEU A 166 -3.74 14.74 8.57
C LEU A 166 -5.13 15.12 9.11
N GLY A 167 -5.22 15.68 10.32
CA GLY A 167 -6.51 15.96 10.97
C GLY A 167 -7.23 14.70 11.47
N VAL A 168 -6.50 13.59 11.65
CA VAL A 168 -7.06 12.27 11.92
C VAL A 168 -6.77 11.83 13.35
N LYS A 169 -7.80 11.33 14.05
CA LYS A 169 -7.65 10.67 15.34
C LYS A 169 -6.77 9.40 15.22
N PRO A 170 -6.17 8.91 16.31
CA PRO A 170 -5.45 7.64 16.29
C PRO A 170 -6.31 6.52 15.67
N LEU A 171 -5.83 5.95 14.57
CA LEU A 171 -6.62 5.03 13.75
C LEU A 171 -6.92 3.68 14.42
N ARG A 172 -6.35 3.36 15.58
CA ARG A 172 -6.55 2.08 16.32
C ARG A 172 -6.60 0.86 15.39
N GLN A 173 -7.76 0.18 15.29
CA GLN A 173 -7.99 -0.99 14.42
C GLN A 173 -8.42 -0.63 12.99
N ALA A 174 -8.76 0.63 12.70
CA ALA A 174 -9.14 1.04 11.35
C ALA A 174 -7.93 1.02 10.41
N PHE A 175 -8.05 0.39 9.25
CA PHE A 175 -6.98 0.30 8.26
C PHE A 175 -6.82 1.59 7.45
N PHE A 176 -7.90 2.34 7.24
CA PHE A 176 -7.86 3.58 6.50
C PHE A 176 -8.81 4.63 7.07
N THR A 177 -8.60 5.86 6.64
CA THR A 177 -9.54 6.97 6.82
C THR A 177 -9.58 7.82 5.57
N TYR A 178 -10.62 8.64 5.46
CA TYR A 178 -10.69 9.72 4.49
C TYR A 178 -10.10 10.99 5.09
N ILE A 179 -9.50 11.80 4.24
CA ILE A 179 -9.17 13.20 4.54
C ILE A 179 -9.78 14.10 3.45
N ASP A 180 -9.96 15.38 3.74
CA ASP A 180 -10.41 16.35 2.73
C ASP A 180 -9.23 16.83 1.85
N LEU A 181 -9.56 17.52 0.76
CA LEU A 181 -8.55 17.97 -0.21
C LEU A 181 -7.67 19.10 0.36
N ASP A 182 -8.19 19.96 1.23
CA ASP A 182 -7.41 21.05 1.83
C ASP A 182 -6.32 20.47 2.77
N ARG A 183 -6.66 19.41 3.51
CA ARG A 183 -5.72 18.62 4.32
C ARG A 183 -4.71 17.88 3.47
N ALA A 184 -5.15 17.24 2.40
CA ALA A 184 -4.26 16.55 1.47
C ALA A 184 -3.23 17.51 0.84
N GLU A 185 -3.69 18.67 0.38
CA GLU A 185 -2.85 19.72 -0.19
C GLU A 185 -1.84 20.28 0.82
N SER A 186 -2.30 20.65 2.03
CA SER A 186 -1.42 21.11 3.10
C SER A 186 -0.35 20.06 3.46
N PHE A 187 -0.74 18.79 3.50
CA PHE A 187 0.18 17.70 3.78
C PHE A 187 1.21 17.52 2.66
N LEU A 188 0.81 17.60 1.39
CA LEU A 188 1.73 17.56 0.24
C LEU A 188 2.77 18.69 0.29
N TYR A 189 2.36 19.94 0.61
CA TYR A 189 3.31 21.03 0.81
C TYR A 189 4.34 20.72 1.90
N LYS A 190 3.90 20.14 3.03
CA LYS A 190 4.79 19.70 4.10
C LYS A 190 5.76 18.61 3.60
N LEU A 191 5.28 17.62 2.86
CA LEU A 191 6.13 16.55 2.32
C LEU A 191 7.17 17.08 1.33
N ILE A 192 6.78 17.99 0.44
CA ILE A 192 7.72 18.64 -0.47
C ILE A 192 8.80 19.36 0.32
N GLY A 193 8.44 20.20 1.30
CA GLY A 193 9.44 20.88 2.12
C GLY A 193 10.39 19.93 2.85
N ARG A 194 9.90 18.76 3.29
CA ARG A 194 10.76 17.73 3.92
C ARG A 194 11.68 17.06 2.92
N VAL A 195 11.19 16.70 1.74
CA VAL A 195 12.00 16.07 0.69
C VAL A 195 13.05 17.06 0.17
N ASP A 196 12.66 18.33 -0.04
CA ASP A 196 13.54 19.41 -0.51
C ASP A 196 14.66 19.73 0.49
N SER A 197 14.46 19.40 1.77
CA SER A 197 15.49 19.54 2.81
C SER A 197 16.48 18.37 2.90
N LEU A 198 16.29 17.31 2.11
CA LEU A 198 17.24 16.19 2.05
C LEU A 198 18.50 16.59 1.28
N SER A 199 19.63 15.99 1.64
CA SER A 199 20.88 16.17 0.89
C SER A 199 20.86 15.40 -0.42
N ASP A 200 21.58 15.88 -1.43
CA ASP A 200 21.72 15.16 -2.72
C ASP A 200 22.48 13.83 -2.59
N VAL A 201 23.24 13.68 -1.50
CA VAL A 201 23.99 12.46 -1.18
C VAL A 201 23.32 11.78 0.01
N GLY A 202 22.69 10.63 -0.22
CA GLY A 202 22.07 9.84 0.83
C GLY A 202 21.67 8.43 0.35
N ASP A 203 21.55 7.51 1.30
CA ASP A 203 21.02 6.17 1.06
C ASP A 203 19.49 6.22 1.08
N TYR A 204 18.90 6.58 -0.06
CA TYR A 204 17.47 6.78 -0.22
C TYR A 204 16.79 5.64 -0.98
N TRP A 205 15.53 5.39 -0.64
CA TRP A 205 14.71 4.39 -1.32
C TRP A 205 14.36 4.75 -2.77
N CYS A 206 14.36 6.05 -3.07
CA CYS A 206 14.15 6.60 -4.42
C CYS A 206 14.95 7.89 -4.62
N SER A 207 15.07 8.32 -5.87
CA SER A 207 15.62 9.63 -6.23
C SER A 207 14.80 10.76 -5.57
N VAL A 208 15.50 11.71 -4.95
CA VAL A 208 14.92 12.92 -4.33
C VAL A 208 14.24 13.77 -5.40
N ASP A 209 14.92 13.99 -6.53
CA ASP A 209 14.38 14.77 -7.65
C ASP A 209 13.11 14.17 -8.24
N ASP A 210 13.10 12.86 -8.45
CA ASP A 210 11.91 12.17 -8.96
C ASP A 210 10.75 12.24 -7.96
N CYS A 211 11.04 12.08 -6.67
CA CYS A 211 10.03 12.24 -5.63
C CYS A 211 9.46 13.66 -5.64
N LEU A 212 10.30 14.70 -5.66
CA LEU A 212 9.87 16.10 -5.69
C LEU A 212 9.03 16.41 -6.92
N ARG A 213 9.48 15.97 -8.10
CA ARG A 213 8.75 16.14 -9.36
C ARG A 213 7.36 15.53 -9.28
N ARG A 214 7.25 14.30 -8.78
CA ARG A 214 5.96 13.58 -8.65
C ARG A 214 5.05 14.22 -7.59
N LEU A 215 5.61 14.68 -6.46
CA LEU A 215 4.85 15.39 -5.42
C LEU A 215 4.35 16.77 -5.89
N ARG A 216 5.16 17.52 -6.64
CA ARG A 216 4.74 18.79 -7.25
C ARG A 216 3.64 18.55 -8.30
N PHE A 217 3.78 17.52 -9.13
CA PHE A 217 2.73 17.12 -10.07
C PHE A 217 1.40 16.80 -9.37
N LEU A 218 1.44 16.13 -8.21
CA LEU A 218 0.24 15.88 -7.41
C LEU A 218 -0.47 17.19 -7.00
N LEU A 219 0.30 18.21 -6.57
CA LEU A 219 -0.23 19.52 -6.19
C LEU A 219 -0.74 20.32 -7.38
N GLU A 220 0.01 20.37 -8.46
CA GLU A 220 -0.25 21.25 -9.59
C GLU A 220 -1.34 20.71 -10.52
N GLU A 221 -1.40 19.38 -10.68
CA GLU A 221 -2.29 18.76 -11.66
C GLU A 221 -3.39 17.92 -10.99
N VAL A 222 -3.04 17.07 -10.02
CA VAL A 222 -3.99 16.09 -9.48
C VAL A 222 -4.98 16.74 -8.51
N ILE A 223 -4.52 17.53 -7.53
CA ILE A 223 -5.39 18.21 -6.57
C ILE A 223 -6.42 19.12 -7.27
N PRO A 224 -6.05 20.01 -8.23
CA PRO A 224 -7.01 20.84 -8.94
C PRO A 224 -8.01 20.03 -9.76
N ARG A 225 -7.56 18.92 -10.37
CA ARG A 225 -8.44 17.99 -11.11
C ARG A 225 -9.49 17.36 -10.20
N LEU A 226 -9.09 16.92 -9.00
CA LEU A 226 -10.00 16.39 -7.98
C LEU A 226 -10.98 17.45 -7.48
N ARG A 227 -10.51 18.68 -7.20
CA ARG A 227 -11.38 19.81 -6.80
C ARG A 227 -12.47 20.11 -7.85
N ARG A 228 -12.16 19.97 -9.14
CA ARG A 228 -13.12 20.14 -10.24
C ARG A 228 -14.05 18.94 -10.45
N GLY A 229 -13.90 17.86 -9.67
CA GLY A 229 -14.64 16.61 -9.85
C GLY A 229 -14.30 15.87 -11.15
N GLN A 230 -13.17 16.19 -11.78
CA GLN A 230 -12.72 15.59 -13.04
C GLN A 230 -11.95 14.29 -12.77
N VAL A 231 -12.61 13.33 -12.13
CA VAL A 231 -11.98 12.04 -11.81
C VAL A 231 -12.08 11.12 -13.03
N ARG A 232 -11.07 11.17 -13.89
CA ARG A 232 -10.88 10.20 -14.98
C ARG A 232 -9.46 9.65 -14.88
N PRO A 233 -9.26 8.33 -14.72
CA PRO A 233 -7.93 7.74 -14.74
C PRO A 233 -7.20 8.11 -16.03
N THR A 234 -5.97 8.57 -15.90
CA THR A 234 -5.10 8.91 -17.04
C THR A 234 -4.58 7.59 -17.62
N GLY A 235 -5.33 6.98 -18.56
CA GLY A 235 -4.85 5.83 -19.34
C GLY A 235 -5.71 4.56 -19.33
N LEU A 236 -7.03 4.66 -19.43
CA LEU A 236 -7.94 3.49 -19.50
C LEU A 236 -7.93 2.72 -20.84
N THR A 237 -7.08 3.07 -21.81
CA THR A 237 -6.92 2.25 -23.03
C THR A 237 -5.74 1.32 -22.89
N VAL A 238 -5.95 0.20 -22.19
CA VAL A 238 -5.14 -0.99 -22.39
C VAL A 238 -6.10 -2.16 -22.46
N GLU A 239 -6.56 -2.47 -23.68
CA GLU A 239 -7.09 -3.80 -23.99
C GLU A 239 -5.92 -4.78 -23.84
N HIS A 240 -5.90 -5.55 -22.75
CA HIS A 240 -5.12 -6.77 -22.71
C HIS A 240 -6.05 -7.92 -23.11
N PRO A 241 -5.75 -8.68 -24.17
CA PRO A 241 -6.58 -9.80 -24.56
C PRO A 241 -6.61 -10.81 -23.41
N HIS A 242 -7.82 -11.11 -22.94
CA HIS A 242 -8.08 -12.17 -21.97
C HIS A 242 -7.48 -13.50 -22.47
N VAL A 243 -6.33 -13.87 -21.93
CA VAL A 243 -5.89 -15.28 -21.97
C VAL A 243 -6.38 -15.90 -20.68
N VAL A 244 -7.60 -16.42 -20.71
CA VAL A 244 -8.16 -17.25 -19.64
C VAL A 244 -7.33 -18.53 -19.57
N LYS A 245 -6.39 -18.60 -18.63
CA LYS A 245 -5.97 -19.89 -18.06
C LYS A 245 -6.82 -20.13 -16.82
N VAL A 246 -7.88 -20.93 -16.98
CA VAL A 246 -8.64 -21.47 -15.86
C VAL A 246 -7.68 -22.34 -15.05
N VAL A 247 -7.27 -21.85 -13.88
CA VAL A 247 -6.69 -22.69 -12.83
C VAL A 247 -7.82 -22.88 -11.83
N GLU A 248 -8.41 -24.07 -11.82
CA GLU A 248 -9.38 -24.46 -10.80
C GLU A 248 -8.65 -24.62 -9.47
N TYR A 249 -9.00 -23.79 -8.48
CA TYR A 249 -8.60 -23.97 -7.10
C TYR A 249 -9.69 -24.72 -6.33
N PRO A 250 -9.35 -25.69 -5.47
CA PRO A 250 -10.32 -26.41 -4.67
C PRO A 250 -11.04 -25.45 -3.71
N GLN A 251 -12.37 -25.47 -3.73
CA GLN A 251 -13.20 -24.71 -2.81
C GLN A 251 -12.99 -25.21 -1.37
N GLU A 252 -12.33 -24.41 -0.54
CA GLU A 252 -12.35 -24.64 0.91
C GLU A 252 -13.75 -24.35 1.45
N ARG A 253 -14.25 -25.32 2.22
CA ARG A 253 -15.57 -25.31 2.87
C ARG A 253 -15.71 -24.07 3.74
N VAL A 254 -16.79 -23.33 3.50
CA VAL A 254 -17.32 -22.33 4.44
C VAL A 254 -17.61 -23.03 5.76
N VAL A 255 -16.78 -22.80 6.77
CA VAL A 255 -17.11 -23.12 8.16
C VAL A 255 -17.98 -21.99 8.68
N GLU A 256 -19.28 -22.24 8.79
CA GLU A 256 -20.22 -21.35 9.45
C GLU A 256 -19.78 -21.12 10.89
N ILE A 257 -19.54 -19.85 11.26
CA ILE A 257 -19.27 -19.48 12.65
C ILE A 257 -20.62 -19.44 13.38
N PRO A 258 -20.81 -20.18 14.50
CA PRO A 258 -22.06 -20.17 15.25
C PRO A 258 -22.40 -18.77 15.77
N GLU A 259 -23.68 -18.39 15.67
CA GLU A 259 -24.24 -17.09 16.14
C GLU A 259 -24.07 -16.83 17.65
N SER A 260 -23.53 -17.77 18.42
CA SER A 260 -23.27 -17.63 19.87
C SER A 260 -22.06 -16.74 20.21
N LEU A 261 -21.34 -16.20 19.23
CA LEU A 261 -20.17 -15.31 19.44
C LEU A 261 -20.44 -13.83 19.10
N VAL A 262 -21.70 -13.47 18.83
CA VAL A 262 -22.12 -12.07 18.67
C VAL A 262 -22.59 -11.55 20.03
N GLU A 263 -21.69 -10.90 20.77
CA GLU A 263 -22.08 -10.15 21.98
C GLU A 263 -23.04 -9.01 21.60
N LYS A 264 -24.26 -9.09 22.12
CA LYS A 264 -25.25 -8.02 22.08
C LYS A 264 -24.76 -6.87 22.93
N SER A 265 -24.57 -5.71 22.32
CA SER A 265 -24.45 -4.45 23.04
C SER A 265 -25.86 -4.03 23.46
N ASP A 266 -26.26 -4.35 24.68
CA ASP A 266 -27.51 -3.84 25.24
C ASP A 266 -27.34 -2.36 25.61
N CYS A 267 -28.34 -1.58 25.20
CA CYS A 267 -28.54 -0.19 25.56
C CYS A 267 -28.91 -0.05 27.04
N SER A 268 -28.18 0.80 27.76
CA SER A 268 -28.69 1.69 28.81
C SER A 268 -27.64 2.71 29.21
#